data_AF-A0A4R0QZ06-F1
#
_entry.id   AF-A0A4R0QZ06-F1
#
_cell.length_a   1.000
_cell.length_b   1.000
_cell.length_c   1.000
_cell.angle_alpha   90.00
_cell.angle_beta   90.00
_cell.angle_gamma   90.00
#
_symmetry.space_group_name_H-M   'P 1'
#
loop_
_entity.id
_entity.type
_entity.pdbx_description
1 polymer ?
#
loop_
_entity_poly.entity_id
_entity_poly.type
_entity_poly.pdbx_seq_one_letter_code
_entity_poly.pdbx_strand_id
1 'polypeptide(L)'
;MLHKKQCKLITLLSVVTLTVLVGTPHAYAGQTSESENPYELTQNSYNFLSEKFSLLDTYKSPEAAKKTFTDKYTTAITKLQQQYSLPALTEDTATLYKNTLVSHSNSTVDSQEILEFLDLYENKSENAEIIRNLIAVAHSYEIGEVSKRQAVETARMLVPTKQENGNDRPYYPDRNSGINLAAARAYAAKYAVNANQQYGVMKRGWGPWIEDADCTNFASQILHAGGIGMVYGNKDQGWWWRGADENNHSVSWVNANVFKNYMGSGYHVKDWNAFVVYVRDGDFIGVDFSNDGSVDHIGFVYQKSGNRLRIAQHTRNYLDWNGHWPDSSHKGMYYRVRR
;
A
#
# COMPACT_ATOMS: atom_id res chain seq x y z
N MET A 1 77.26 -24.43 -44.09
CA MET A 1 76.09 -23.76 -44.71
C MET A 1 74.82 -24.37 -44.18
N LEU A 2 73.98 -23.54 -43.54
CA LEU A 2 72.54 -23.69 -43.25
C LEU A 2 72.01 -25.08 -42.85
N HIS A 3 71.76 -25.28 -41.55
CA HIS A 3 70.82 -26.29 -41.06
C HIS A 3 69.61 -25.58 -40.44
N LYS A 4 68.46 -25.75 -41.10
CA LYS A 4 67.12 -25.35 -40.63
C LYS A 4 66.80 -26.09 -39.33
N LYS A 5 66.49 -25.36 -38.25
CA LYS A 5 65.77 -25.92 -37.09
C LYS A 5 64.34 -25.41 -37.13
N GLN A 6 63.42 -26.37 -37.28
CA GLN A 6 61.99 -26.19 -37.10
C GLN A 6 61.71 -25.87 -35.62
N CYS A 7 60.98 -24.79 -35.36
CA CYS A 7 60.51 -24.42 -34.04
C CYS A 7 59.13 -25.05 -33.82
N LYS A 8 59.02 -25.92 -32.80
CA LYS A 8 57.76 -26.55 -32.38
C LYS A 8 56.81 -25.51 -31.81
N LEU A 9 55.59 -25.49 -32.32
CA LEU A 9 54.42 -24.81 -31.76
C LEU A 9 54.05 -25.49 -30.44
N ILE A 10 54.08 -24.76 -29.32
CA ILE A 10 53.43 -25.16 -28.07
C ILE A 10 52.22 -24.26 -27.90
N THR A 11 51.04 -24.84 -28.10
CA THR A 11 49.75 -24.21 -27.86
C THR A 11 49.54 -24.06 -26.36
N LEU A 12 49.59 -22.83 -25.84
CA LEU A 12 49.21 -22.53 -24.46
C LEU A 12 47.67 -22.55 -24.38
N LEU A 13 47.10 -23.57 -23.76
CA LEU A 13 45.68 -23.63 -23.42
C LEU A 13 45.47 -22.75 -22.16
N SER A 14 44.98 -21.53 -22.35
CA SER A 14 44.58 -20.66 -21.25
C SER A 14 43.28 -21.19 -20.64
N VAL A 15 43.37 -21.95 -19.56
CA VAL A 15 42.23 -22.33 -18.73
C VAL A 15 41.75 -21.07 -17.99
N VAL A 16 40.71 -20.43 -18.51
CA VAL A 16 39.96 -19.39 -17.79
C VAL A 16 39.08 -20.11 -16.77
N THR A 17 39.58 -20.28 -15.55
CA THR A 17 38.76 -20.60 -14.39
C THR A 17 37.82 -19.44 -14.12
N LEU A 18 36.56 -19.60 -14.52
CA LEU A 18 35.46 -18.73 -14.13
C LEU A 18 35.14 -19.01 -12.65
N THR A 19 35.76 -18.25 -11.75
CA THR A 19 35.34 -18.21 -10.35
C THR A 19 33.97 -17.56 -10.29
N VAL A 20 32.92 -18.38 -10.26
CA VAL A 20 31.58 -17.96 -9.84
C VAL A 20 31.70 -17.61 -8.36
N LEU A 21 31.87 -16.32 -8.06
CA LEU A 21 31.60 -15.78 -6.73
C LEU A 21 30.11 -15.97 -6.48
N VAL A 22 29.76 -17.08 -5.84
CA VAL A 22 28.46 -17.24 -5.18
C VAL A 22 28.45 -16.20 -4.07
N GLY A 23 27.86 -15.04 -4.36
CA GLY A 23 27.63 -14.02 -3.36
C GLY A 23 26.78 -14.64 -2.26
N THR A 24 27.38 -14.82 -1.09
CA THR A 24 26.62 -15.10 0.12
C THR A 24 25.63 -13.95 0.30
N PRO A 25 24.34 -14.23 0.56
CA PRO A 25 23.43 -13.16 0.97
C PRO A 25 24.01 -12.57 2.25
N HIS A 26 24.53 -11.36 2.15
CA HIS A 26 24.91 -10.58 3.31
C HIS A 26 23.61 -10.24 4.04
N ALA A 27 23.29 -11.04 5.06
CA ALA A 27 22.38 -10.63 6.11
C ALA A 27 23.01 -9.39 6.74
N TYR A 28 22.54 -8.22 6.33
CA TYR A 28 22.84 -6.97 7.00
C TYR A 28 22.17 -7.07 8.36
N ALA A 29 22.91 -7.48 9.39
CA ALA A 29 22.52 -7.32 10.78
C ALA A 29 22.58 -5.82 11.11
N GLY A 30 21.61 -5.07 10.57
CA GLY A 30 21.27 -3.76 11.10
C GLY A 30 20.67 -4.00 12.48
N GLN A 31 21.23 -3.37 13.50
CA GLN A 31 20.56 -3.24 14.79
C GLN A 31 19.21 -2.57 14.54
N THR A 32 18.16 -3.37 14.46
CA THR A 32 16.79 -2.89 14.52
C THR A 32 16.52 -2.57 15.98
N SER A 33 16.60 -1.29 16.35
CA SER A 33 15.70 -0.82 17.40
C SER A 33 14.30 -0.80 16.77
N GLU A 34 13.69 -1.98 16.63
CA GLU A 34 12.24 -2.06 16.50
C GLU A 34 11.72 -1.29 17.71
N SER A 35 11.02 -0.17 17.49
CA SER A 35 10.23 0.37 18.59
C SER A 35 9.14 -0.66 18.81
N GLU A 36 9.35 -1.54 19.79
CA GLU A 36 8.30 -2.41 20.25
C GLU A 36 7.10 -1.51 20.58
N ASN A 37 5.98 -1.78 19.92
CA ASN A 37 4.72 -1.16 20.26
C ASN A 37 4.51 -1.40 21.77
N PRO A 38 4.43 -0.34 22.60
CA PRO A 38 4.42 -0.51 24.06
C PRO A 38 3.11 -1.12 24.55
N TYR A 39 2.15 -1.36 23.66
CA TYR A 39 0.83 -1.87 23.96
C TYR A 39 0.70 -3.33 23.53
N GLU A 40 0.12 -4.15 24.40
CA GLU A 40 -0.25 -5.52 24.04
C GLU A 40 -1.33 -5.54 22.95
N LEU A 41 -1.16 -6.42 21.97
CA LEU A 41 -2.08 -6.60 20.84
C LEU A 41 -2.89 -7.89 20.97
N THR A 42 -4.08 -7.87 20.38
CA THR A 42 -4.95 -9.02 20.17
C THR A 42 -4.90 -9.39 18.70
N GLN A 43 -4.50 -10.63 18.41
CA GLN A 43 -4.56 -11.19 17.06
C GLN A 43 -6.00 -11.53 16.71
N ASN A 44 -6.47 -11.01 15.58
CA ASN A 44 -7.84 -11.24 15.11
C ASN A 44 -7.86 -12.19 13.93
N SER A 45 -8.97 -12.93 13.78
CA SER A 45 -9.17 -13.83 12.64
C SER A 45 -10.64 -14.01 12.33
N TYR A 46 -10.94 -14.46 11.10
CA TYR A 46 -12.28 -14.73 10.62
C TYR A 46 -12.34 -16.06 9.88
N ASN A 47 -13.33 -16.88 10.21
CA ASN A 47 -13.60 -18.13 9.50
C ASN A 47 -14.42 -17.81 8.25
N PHE A 48 -13.88 -18.12 7.08
CA PHE A 48 -14.51 -17.86 5.80
C PHE A 48 -14.57 -19.15 4.98
N LEU A 49 -15.79 -19.63 4.73
CA LEU A 49 -16.04 -20.92 4.08
C LEU A 49 -15.28 -22.06 4.78
N SER A 50 -14.24 -22.62 4.15
CA SER A 50 -13.39 -23.68 4.74
C SER A 50 -12.00 -23.18 5.14
N GLU A 51 -11.77 -21.87 5.15
CA GLU A 51 -10.49 -21.26 5.50
C GLU A 51 -10.63 -20.35 6.70
N LYS A 52 -9.49 -20.03 7.32
CA LYS A 52 -9.39 -19.05 8.40
C LYS A 52 -8.40 -17.98 7.98
N PHE A 53 -8.84 -16.74 7.92
CA PHE A 53 -8.00 -15.59 7.60
C PHE A 53 -7.63 -14.81 8.85
N SER A 54 -6.36 -14.44 8.96
CA SER A 54 -5.89 -13.44 9.91
C SER A 54 -6.37 -12.06 9.50
N LEU A 55 -6.84 -11.29 10.47
CA LEU A 55 -7.28 -9.90 10.32
C LEU A 55 -6.24 -8.95 10.92
N LEU A 56 -6.52 -7.65 10.96
CA LEU A 56 -5.63 -6.66 11.57
C LEU A 56 -5.59 -6.85 13.09
N ASP A 57 -4.42 -6.64 13.69
CA ASP A 57 -4.26 -6.75 15.13
C ASP A 57 -4.83 -5.49 15.80
N THR A 58 -5.48 -5.66 16.95
CA THR A 58 -6.07 -4.54 17.70
C THR A 58 -5.44 -4.43 19.07
N TYR A 59 -5.48 -3.26 19.70
CA TYR A 59 -5.05 -3.16 21.10
C TYR A 59 -5.88 -4.07 22.00
N LYS A 60 -5.21 -4.79 22.91
CA LYS A 60 -5.88 -5.60 23.93
C LYS A 60 -6.66 -4.77 24.94
N SER A 61 -6.16 -3.56 25.23
CA SER A 61 -6.77 -2.59 26.15
C SER A 61 -6.88 -1.22 25.47
N PRO A 62 -7.82 -1.03 24.53
CA PRO A 62 -7.85 0.15 23.66
C PRO A 62 -8.04 1.46 24.43
N GLU A 63 -8.82 1.49 25.51
CA GLU A 63 -9.02 2.69 26.33
C GLU A 63 -7.75 3.07 27.11
N ALA A 64 -7.00 2.07 27.60
CA ALA A 64 -5.73 2.31 28.28
C ALA A 64 -4.67 2.80 27.29
N ALA A 65 -4.58 2.17 26.11
CA ALA A 65 -3.67 2.59 25.05
C ALA A 65 -3.96 4.03 24.62
N LYS A 66 -5.25 4.35 24.35
CA LYS A 66 -5.69 5.71 24.07
C LYS A 66 -5.31 6.66 25.19
N LYS A 67 -5.56 6.31 26.46
CA LYS A 67 -5.24 7.21 27.58
C LYS A 67 -3.75 7.57 27.59
N THR A 68 -2.87 6.57 27.55
CA THR A 68 -1.41 6.78 27.52
C THR A 68 -1.01 7.62 26.30
N PHE A 69 -1.59 7.33 25.14
CA PHE A 69 -1.36 8.10 23.92
C PHE A 69 -1.78 9.56 24.06
N THR A 70 -3.00 9.82 24.54
CA THR A 70 -3.53 11.18 24.71
C THR A 70 -2.81 11.95 25.82
N ASP A 71 -2.30 11.28 26.85
CA ASP A 71 -1.47 11.90 27.89
C ASP A 71 -0.13 12.38 27.28
N LYS A 72 0.47 11.59 26.37
CA LYS A 72 1.72 11.97 25.67
C LYS A 72 1.48 13.08 24.64
N TYR A 73 0.40 13.00 23.88
CA TYR A 73 0.13 13.88 22.72
C TYR A 73 -1.02 14.87 22.94
N THR A 74 -1.27 15.27 24.19
CA THR A 74 -2.45 16.07 24.56
C THR A 74 -2.60 17.32 23.69
N THR A 75 -1.52 18.10 23.53
CA THR A 75 -1.54 19.35 22.75
C THR A 75 -1.85 19.12 21.28
N ALA A 76 -1.23 18.12 20.65
CA ALA A 76 -1.44 17.82 19.24
C ALA A 76 -2.86 17.33 18.96
N ILE A 77 -3.36 16.39 19.77
CA ILE A 77 -4.72 15.84 19.63
C ILE A 77 -5.79 16.89 19.92
N THR A 78 -5.61 17.70 20.96
CA THR A 78 -6.54 18.80 21.29
C THR A 78 -6.60 19.82 20.15
N LYS A 79 -5.45 20.14 19.54
CA LYS A 79 -5.39 21.06 18.40
C LYS A 79 -6.13 20.49 17.19
N LEU A 80 -5.92 19.22 16.84
CA LEU A 80 -6.65 18.56 15.74
C LEU A 80 -8.16 18.58 15.99
N GLN A 81 -8.59 18.22 17.20
CA GLN A 81 -9.99 18.26 17.63
C GLN A 81 -10.62 19.63 17.43
N GLN A 82 -9.97 20.68 17.94
CA GLN A 82 -10.51 22.03 17.90
C GLN A 82 -10.49 22.62 16.49
N GLN A 83 -9.39 22.43 15.75
CA GLN A 83 -9.21 23.03 14.43
C GLN A 83 -10.15 22.43 13.38
N TYR A 84 -10.38 21.12 13.44
CA TYR A 84 -11.20 20.39 12.46
C TYR A 84 -12.56 19.96 13.03
N SER A 85 -12.89 20.41 14.25
CA SER A 85 -14.14 20.07 14.94
C SER A 85 -14.38 18.56 15.06
N LEU A 86 -13.32 17.75 15.20
CA LEU A 86 -13.39 16.28 15.24
C LEU A 86 -14.14 15.79 16.51
N PRO A 87 -14.83 14.64 16.44
CA PRO A 87 -15.45 14.03 17.62
C PRO A 87 -14.39 13.58 18.62
N ALA A 88 -14.80 13.19 19.82
CA ALA A 88 -13.90 12.50 20.75
C ALA A 88 -13.20 11.30 20.09
N LEU A 89 -11.90 11.12 20.37
CA LEU A 89 -11.11 10.01 19.85
C LEU A 89 -11.59 8.69 20.47
N THR A 90 -12.05 7.78 19.60
CA THR A 90 -12.45 6.39 19.86
C THR A 90 -11.97 5.52 18.70
N GLU A 91 -12.07 4.19 18.83
CA GLU A 91 -11.74 3.27 17.73
C GLU A 91 -12.59 3.54 16.47
N ASP A 92 -13.83 4.03 16.66
CA ASP A 92 -14.74 4.36 15.55
C ASP A 92 -14.40 5.70 14.88
N THR A 93 -13.70 6.60 15.58
CA THR A 93 -13.39 7.95 15.07
C THR A 93 -11.92 8.13 14.70
N ALA A 94 -11.05 7.17 15.02
CA ALA A 94 -9.62 7.19 14.77
C ALA A 94 -9.26 7.52 13.30
N THR A 95 -10.01 6.95 12.33
CA THR A 95 -9.82 7.22 10.91
C THR A 95 -10.00 8.68 10.52
N LEU A 96 -10.89 9.42 11.20
CA LEU A 96 -11.05 10.85 10.95
C LEU A 96 -9.78 11.61 11.32
N TYR A 97 -9.17 11.26 12.46
CA TYR A 97 -7.91 11.86 12.89
C TYR A 97 -6.76 11.47 11.98
N LYS A 98 -6.69 10.18 11.59
CA LYS A 98 -5.68 9.65 10.66
C LYS A 98 -5.71 10.42 9.35
N ASN A 99 -6.89 10.51 8.72
CA ASN A 99 -7.08 11.21 7.46
C ASN A 99 -6.80 12.71 7.59
N THR A 100 -7.29 13.36 8.66
CA THR A 100 -7.02 14.78 8.91
C THR A 100 -5.50 15.05 8.97
N LEU A 101 -4.76 14.20 9.69
CA LEU A 101 -3.32 14.32 9.86
C LEU A 101 -2.60 14.13 8.51
N VAL A 102 -2.97 13.10 7.76
CA VAL A 102 -2.40 12.78 6.45
C VAL A 102 -2.70 13.87 5.42
N SER A 103 -3.89 14.47 5.48
CA SER A 103 -4.31 15.56 4.59
C SER A 103 -3.66 16.91 4.91
N HIS A 104 -3.38 17.21 6.19
CA HIS A 104 -3.08 18.58 6.59
C HIS A 104 -1.75 18.81 7.34
N SER A 105 -1.11 17.78 7.90
CA SER A 105 0.07 17.97 8.75
C SER A 105 1.37 18.02 7.95
N ASN A 106 2.40 18.71 8.45
CA ASN A 106 3.75 18.51 7.91
C ASN A 106 4.40 17.31 8.61
N SER A 107 5.21 16.53 7.90
CA SER A 107 5.88 15.32 8.41
C SER A 107 6.89 15.66 9.51
N THR A 108 6.41 15.83 10.74
CA THR A 108 7.22 15.93 11.96
C THR A 108 7.28 14.57 12.66
N VAL A 109 8.27 14.37 13.54
CA VAL A 109 8.40 13.13 14.34
C VAL A 109 7.12 12.82 15.12
N ASP A 110 6.52 13.83 15.78
CA ASP A 110 5.26 13.67 16.49
C ASP A 110 4.13 13.22 15.56
N SER A 111 4.06 13.76 14.33
CA SER A 111 3.02 13.38 13.38
C SER A 111 3.15 11.92 12.93
N GLN A 112 4.38 11.39 12.87
CA GLN A 112 4.61 10.00 12.50
C GLN A 112 4.16 9.04 13.62
N GLU A 113 4.56 9.28 14.88
CA GLU A 113 4.10 8.44 16.00
C GLU A 113 2.58 8.54 16.24
N ILE A 114 2.01 9.72 16.04
CA ILE A 114 0.55 9.92 16.06
C ILE A 114 -0.12 9.12 14.94
N LEU A 115 0.44 9.15 13.73
CA LEU A 115 -0.08 8.42 12.59
C LEU A 115 -0.09 6.91 12.85
N GLU A 116 1.03 6.36 13.30
CA GLU A 116 1.17 4.93 13.63
C GLU A 116 0.18 4.46 14.69
N PHE A 117 -0.01 5.27 15.75
CA PHE A 117 -0.99 4.93 16.78
C PHE A 117 -2.41 4.94 16.22
N LEU A 118 -2.78 5.99 15.47
CA LEU A 118 -4.13 6.13 14.93
C LEU A 118 -4.45 5.04 13.90
N ASP A 119 -3.46 4.66 13.11
CA ASP A 119 -3.51 3.56 12.15
C ASP A 119 -3.85 2.24 12.83
N LEU A 120 -3.12 1.87 13.89
CA LEU A 120 -3.46 0.66 14.64
C LEU A 120 -4.76 0.80 15.45
N TYR A 121 -5.10 2.00 15.93
CA TYR A 121 -6.29 2.25 16.74
C TYR A 121 -7.59 2.15 15.94
N GLU A 122 -7.55 2.38 14.62
CA GLU A 122 -8.72 2.21 13.74
C GLU A 122 -8.98 0.76 13.32
N ASN A 123 -8.06 -0.17 13.58
CA ASN A 123 -8.12 -1.55 13.08
C ASN A 123 -9.40 -2.31 13.43
N LYS A 124 -10.08 -1.96 14.53
CA LYS A 124 -11.39 -2.54 14.84
C LYS A 124 -12.44 -2.15 13.79
N SER A 125 -12.45 -0.89 13.37
CA SER A 125 -13.35 -0.37 12.34
C SER A 125 -13.01 -0.93 10.97
N GLU A 126 -11.72 -1.03 10.64
CA GLU A 126 -11.26 -1.63 9.37
C GLU A 126 -11.56 -3.13 9.31
N ASN A 127 -11.32 -3.87 10.39
CA ASN A 127 -11.72 -5.28 10.49
C ASN A 127 -13.23 -5.46 10.28
N ALA A 128 -14.07 -4.56 10.80
CA ALA A 128 -15.50 -4.61 10.56
C ALA A 128 -15.85 -4.38 9.07
N GLU A 129 -15.12 -3.52 8.36
CA GLU A 129 -15.27 -3.35 6.90
C GLU A 129 -14.85 -4.60 6.14
N ILE A 130 -13.69 -5.17 6.47
CA ILE A 130 -13.21 -6.42 5.87
C ILE A 130 -14.21 -7.55 6.06
N ILE A 131 -14.73 -7.73 7.28
CA ILE A 131 -15.73 -8.77 7.59
C ILE A 131 -17.02 -8.55 6.79
N ARG A 132 -17.51 -7.31 6.64
CA ARG A 132 -18.69 -7.03 5.80
C ARG A 132 -18.47 -7.45 4.35
N ASN A 133 -17.31 -7.14 3.78
CA ASN A 133 -16.97 -7.54 2.41
C ASN A 133 -16.84 -9.06 2.30
N LEU A 134 -16.23 -9.74 3.29
CA LEU A 134 -16.17 -11.20 3.32
C LEU A 134 -17.57 -11.84 3.39
N ILE A 135 -18.50 -11.28 4.17
CA ILE A 135 -19.89 -11.76 4.22
C ILE A 135 -20.55 -11.62 2.85
N ALA A 136 -20.36 -10.50 2.14
CA ALA A 136 -20.91 -10.30 0.79
C ALA A 136 -20.36 -11.31 -0.23
N VAL A 137 -19.07 -11.64 -0.14
CA VAL A 137 -18.44 -12.66 -0.98
C VAL A 137 -18.96 -14.06 -0.64
N ALA A 138 -19.14 -14.39 0.64
CA ALA A 138 -19.70 -15.67 1.07
C ALA A 138 -21.14 -15.83 0.54
N HIS A 139 -21.95 -14.78 0.64
CA HIS A 139 -23.30 -14.76 0.07
C HIS A 139 -23.29 -14.99 -1.45
N SER A 140 -22.38 -14.33 -2.18
CA SER A 140 -22.22 -14.53 -3.63
C SER A 140 -21.90 -16.00 -3.99
N TYR A 141 -21.14 -16.69 -3.13
CA TYR A 141 -20.89 -18.12 -3.27
C TYR A 141 -22.14 -18.97 -2.97
N GLU A 142 -22.86 -18.67 -1.89
CA GLU A 142 -24.06 -19.40 -1.47
C GLU A 142 -25.15 -19.39 -2.54
N ILE A 143 -25.32 -18.27 -3.23
CA ILE A 143 -26.30 -18.13 -4.33
C ILE A 143 -25.77 -18.62 -5.68
N GLY A 144 -24.53 -19.12 -5.75
CA GLY A 144 -23.94 -19.72 -6.95
C GLY A 144 -23.43 -18.72 -8.00
N GLU A 145 -23.27 -17.44 -7.68
CA GLU A 145 -22.70 -16.43 -8.60
C GLU A 145 -21.20 -16.66 -8.83
N VAL A 146 -20.51 -17.20 -7.81
CA VAL A 146 -19.07 -17.45 -7.86
C VAL A 146 -18.76 -18.86 -7.37
N SER A 147 -17.73 -19.47 -7.94
CA SER A 147 -17.19 -20.71 -7.39
C SER A 147 -16.56 -20.49 -6.02
N LYS A 148 -16.49 -21.54 -5.20
CA LYS A 148 -15.76 -21.52 -3.92
C LYS A 148 -14.33 -21.02 -4.08
N ARG A 149 -13.67 -21.41 -5.17
CA ARG A 149 -12.32 -20.95 -5.52
C ARG A 149 -12.30 -19.44 -5.68
N GLN A 150 -13.13 -18.88 -6.55
CA GLN A 150 -13.22 -17.42 -6.77
C GLN A 150 -13.58 -16.64 -5.50
N ALA A 151 -14.41 -17.21 -4.62
CA ALA A 151 -14.74 -16.60 -3.33
C ALA A 151 -13.51 -16.51 -2.41
N VAL A 152 -12.75 -17.60 -2.27
CA VAL A 152 -11.49 -17.62 -1.50
C VAL A 152 -10.44 -16.68 -2.11
N GLU A 153 -10.33 -16.64 -3.44
CA GLU A 153 -9.41 -15.72 -4.14
C GLU A 153 -9.77 -14.26 -3.85
N THR A 154 -11.06 -13.93 -3.87
CA THR A 154 -11.56 -12.61 -3.49
C THR A 154 -11.25 -12.29 -2.03
N ALA A 155 -11.47 -13.24 -1.12
CA ALA A 155 -11.19 -13.06 0.30
C ALA A 155 -9.71 -12.72 0.55
N ARG A 156 -8.76 -13.38 -0.13
CA ARG A 156 -7.33 -13.07 -0.03
C ARG A 156 -6.97 -11.64 -0.46
N MET A 157 -7.75 -11.04 -1.36
CA MET A 157 -7.55 -9.65 -1.77
C MET A 157 -8.07 -8.65 -0.73
N LEU A 158 -9.14 -9.00 0.00
CA LEU A 158 -9.81 -8.13 0.96
C LEU A 158 -9.10 -8.08 2.33
N VAL A 159 -8.44 -9.17 2.72
CA VAL A 159 -7.77 -9.27 4.03
C VAL A 159 -6.39 -8.60 4.02
N PRO A 160 -5.80 -8.29 5.19
CA PRO A 160 -4.45 -7.71 5.28
C PRO A 160 -3.41 -8.64 4.67
N THR A 161 -2.31 -8.07 4.17
CA THR A 161 -1.19 -8.88 3.73
C THR A 161 -0.45 -9.44 4.93
N LYS A 162 -0.64 -10.73 5.16
CA LYS A 162 0.05 -11.48 6.21
C LYS A 162 0.50 -12.83 5.64
N GLN A 163 1.62 -13.35 6.14
CA GLN A 163 2.15 -14.62 5.65
C GLN A 163 1.12 -15.75 5.82
N GLU A 164 0.37 -15.76 6.93
CA GLU A 164 -0.64 -16.78 7.22
C GLU A 164 -1.84 -16.71 6.26
N ASN A 165 -2.10 -15.54 5.66
CA ASN A 165 -3.15 -15.35 4.66
C ASN A 165 -2.72 -15.80 3.26
N GLY A 166 -1.44 -16.09 3.03
CA GLY A 166 -0.91 -16.50 1.73
C GLY A 166 -1.16 -15.49 0.61
N ASN A 167 -1.24 -14.20 0.94
CA ASN A 167 -1.50 -13.08 0.02
C ASN A 167 -0.32 -12.09 -0.03
N ASP A 168 0.88 -12.54 0.31
CA ASP A 168 2.15 -11.80 0.23
C ASP A 168 2.72 -11.73 -1.19
N ARG A 169 2.03 -12.35 -2.16
CA ARG A 169 2.44 -12.45 -3.57
C ARG A 169 1.32 -12.01 -4.50
N PRO A 170 1.66 -11.51 -5.71
CA PRO A 170 0.66 -11.21 -6.73
C PRO A 170 -0.18 -12.45 -7.04
N TYR A 171 -1.48 -12.39 -6.79
CA TYR A 171 -2.37 -13.49 -7.14
C TYR A 171 -2.47 -13.66 -8.67
N TYR A 172 -2.36 -12.55 -9.40
CA TYR A 172 -2.39 -12.50 -10.86
C TYR A 172 -1.05 -11.95 -11.36
N PRO A 173 -0.03 -12.80 -11.62
CA PRO A 173 1.30 -12.35 -12.02
C PRO A 173 1.29 -11.55 -13.34
N ASP A 174 0.34 -11.85 -14.24
CA ASP A 174 0.17 -11.14 -15.52
C ASP A 174 -0.32 -9.70 -15.35
N ARG A 175 -0.87 -9.35 -14.17
CA ARG A 175 -1.21 -7.97 -13.80
C ARG A 175 0.01 -7.15 -13.41
N ASN A 176 1.22 -7.69 -13.52
CA ASN A 176 2.45 -6.91 -13.50
C ASN A 176 2.95 -6.54 -14.92
N SER A 177 2.06 -6.60 -15.92
CA SER A 177 2.32 -6.10 -17.26
C SER A 177 2.51 -4.58 -17.23
N GLY A 178 3.54 -4.10 -17.94
CA GLY A 178 3.85 -2.67 -18.00
C GLY A 178 2.71 -1.83 -18.57
N ILE A 179 2.74 -0.54 -18.27
CA ILE A 179 1.76 0.46 -18.72
C ILE A 179 2.32 1.27 -19.91
N ASN A 180 1.44 1.92 -20.67
CA ASN A 180 1.84 3.04 -21.52
C ASN A 180 2.25 4.21 -20.62
N LEU A 181 3.55 4.29 -20.32
CA LEU A 181 4.12 5.28 -19.41
C LEU A 181 3.87 6.72 -19.87
N ALA A 182 3.90 6.98 -21.19
CA ALA A 182 3.66 8.31 -21.72
C ALA A 182 2.21 8.76 -21.46
N ALA A 183 1.24 7.87 -21.68
CA ALA A 183 -0.17 8.15 -21.43
C ALA A 183 -0.47 8.30 -19.93
N ALA A 184 0.08 7.40 -19.09
CA ALA A 184 -0.04 7.49 -17.63
C ALA A 184 0.52 8.80 -17.09
N ARG A 185 1.71 9.22 -17.55
CA ARG A 185 2.30 10.53 -17.19
C ARG A 185 1.45 11.69 -17.65
N ALA A 186 0.96 11.68 -18.89
CA ALA A 186 0.11 12.73 -19.41
C ALA A 186 -1.16 12.88 -18.55
N TYR A 187 -1.77 11.77 -18.15
CA TYR A 187 -2.92 11.77 -17.25
C TYR A 187 -2.57 12.32 -15.87
N ALA A 188 -1.50 11.79 -15.24
CA ALA A 188 -1.05 12.23 -13.92
C ALA A 188 -0.74 13.74 -13.90
N ALA A 189 0.02 14.24 -14.88
CA ALA A 189 0.35 15.67 -14.97
C ALA A 189 -0.89 16.56 -15.16
N LYS A 190 -1.90 16.07 -15.89
CA LYS A 190 -3.14 16.82 -16.13
C LYS A 190 -4.01 16.92 -14.88
N TYR A 191 -4.11 15.83 -14.11
CA TYR A 191 -5.14 15.70 -13.08
C TYR A 191 -4.62 15.69 -11.63
N ALA A 192 -3.30 15.59 -11.39
CA ALA A 192 -2.75 15.51 -10.04
C ALA A 192 -3.12 16.67 -9.11
N VAL A 193 -3.37 17.86 -9.64
CA VAL A 193 -3.78 19.04 -8.86
C VAL A 193 -5.29 19.29 -8.92
N ASN A 194 -5.90 19.00 -10.07
CA ASN A 194 -7.33 19.20 -10.30
C ASN A 194 -7.95 17.87 -10.73
N ALA A 195 -8.76 17.28 -9.85
CA ALA A 195 -9.32 15.96 -10.08
C ALA A 195 -10.16 15.88 -11.37
N ASN A 196 -10.14 14.69 -12.00
CA ASN A 196 -10.96 14.43 -13.17
C ASN A 196 -12.43 14.26 -12.77
N GLN A 197 -13.26 15.27 -13.09
CA GLN A 197 -14.69 15.27 -12.78
C GLN A 197 -15.47 14.06 -13.33
N GLN A 198 -14.98 13.40 -14.40
CA GLN A 198 -15.62 12.17 -14.91
C GLN A 198 -15.54 10.98 -13.95
N TYR A 199 -14.52 10.96 -13.10
CA TYR A 199 -14.32 9.92 -12.07
C TYR A 199 -14.68 10.41 -10.67
N GLY A 200 -15.15 11.66 -10.54
CA GLY A 200 -15.41 12.28 -9.24
C GLY A 200 -14.19 12.26 -8.31
N VAL A 201 -14.47 12.47 -7.03
CA VAL A 201 -13.49 12.40 -5.93
C VAL A 201 -14.09 11.49 -4.87
N MET A 202 -13.35 10.46 -4.46
CA MET A 202 -13.76 9.59 -3.37
C MET A 202 -13.68 10.32 -2.05
N LYS A 203 -14.67 10.08 -1.21
CA LYS A 203 -14.81 10.72 0.09
C LYS A 203 -15.00 9.67 1.18
N ARG A 204 -14.52 9.97 2.38
CA ARG A 204 -14.69 9.12 3.56
C ARG A 204 -15.05 9.98 4.76
N GLY A 205 -15.72 9.38 5.74
CA GLY A 205 -16.23 10.06 6.92
C GLY A 205 -17.75 10.22 6.87
N TRP A 206 -18.30 10.99 7.80
CA TRP A 206 -19.74 11.19 7.92
C TRP A 206 -20.07 12.57 8.45
N GLY A 207 -21.26 13.06 8.09
CA GLY A 207 -21.75 14.36 8.51
C GLY A 207 -20.75 15.49 8.19
N PRO A 208 -20.34 16.31 9.16
CA PRO A 208 -19.41 17.41 8.93
C PRO A 208 -17.95 16.98 8.73
N TRP A 209 -17.62 15.69 8.94
CA TRP A 209 -16.25 15.16 8.88
C TRP A 209 -15.99 14.34 7.61
N ILE A 210 -16.69 14.67 6.53
CA ILE A 210 -16.44 14.08 5.22
C ILE A 210 -15.21 14.76 4.62
N GLU A 211 -14.16 13.98 4.36
CA GLU A 211 -12.93 14.41 3.70
C GLU A 211 -12.69 13.64 2.40
N ASP A 212 -11.84 14.19 1.53
CA ASP A 212 -11.37 13.50 0.33
C ASP A 212 -10.45 12.33 0.71
N ALA A 213 -10.69 11.16 0.10
CA ALA A 213 -9.96 9.92 0.30
C ALA A 213 -9.66 9.27 -1.06
N ASP A 214 -9.05 10.04 -1.96
CA ASP A 214 -9.07 9.79 -3.41
C ASP A 214 -7.78 9.17 -3.97
N CYS A 215 -6.80 8.87 -3.11
CA CYS A 215 -5.49 8.37 -3.54
C CYS A 215 -5.55 7.17 -4.51
N THR A 216 -6.32 6.14 -4.15
CA THR A 216 -6.44 4.92 -4.98
C THR A 216 -7.33 5.13 -6.20
N ASN A 217 -8.40 5.94 -6.09
CA ASN A 217 -9.22 6.26 -7.26
C ASN A 217 -8.37 6.97 -8.32
N PHE A 218 -7.56 7.95 -7.92
CA PHE A 218 -6.64 8.62 -8.81
C PHE A 218 -5.56 7.69 -9.38
N ALA A 219 -4.97 6.84 -8.54
CA ALA A 219 -4.01 5.83 -9.01
C ALA A 219 -4.65 4.88 -10.05
N SER A 220 -5.88 4.42 -9.80
CA SER A 220 -6.63 3.58 -10.73
C SER A 220 -6.90 4.30 -12.05
N GLN A 221 -7.25 5.59 -12.01
CA GLN A 221 -7.41 6.40 -13.22
C GLN A 221 -6.12 6.52 -14.03
N ILE A 222 -4.97 6.77 -13.38
CA ILE A 222 -3.66 6.80 -14.04
C ILE A 222 -3.38 5.45 -14.71
N LEU A 223 -3.63 4.35 -13.99
CA LEU A 223 -3.41 3.00 -14.50
C LEU A 223 -4.27 2.71 -15.73
N HIS A 224 -5.56 3.09 -15.68
CA HIS A 224 -6.48 2.93 -16.79
C HIS A 224 -6.10 3.78 -18.01
N ALA A 225 -5.72 5.04 -17.80
CA ALA A 225 -5.19 5.91 -18.85
C ALA A 225 -3.86 5.40 -19.43
N GLY A 226 -3.09 4.66 -18.63
CA GLY A 226 -1.92 3.88 -19.05
C GLY A 226 -2.25 2.66 -19.92
N GLY A 227 -3.52 2.41 -20.24
CA GLY A 227 -3.95 1.37 -21.18
C GLY A 227 -4.35 0.04 -20.53
N ILE A 228 -4.44 -0.03 -19.20
CA ILE A 228 -4.93 -1.24 -18.52
C ILE A 228 -6.45 -1.26 -18.54
N GLY A 229 -7.03 -2.29 -19.16
CA GLY A 229 -8.47 -2.49 -19.23
C GLY A 229 -9.07 -2.82 -17.87
N MET A 230 -10.27 -2.31 -17.60
CA MET A 230 -11.05 -2.68 -16.42
C MET A 230 -11.50 -4.14 -16.49
N VAL A 231 -11.54 -4.81 -15.35
CA VAL A 231 -12.11 -6.15 -15.19
C VAL A 231 -13.37 -6.02 -14.37
N TYR A 232 -14.54 -6.12 -15.01
CA TYR A 232 -15.83 -5.96 -14.33
C TYR A 232 -16.20 -7.18 -13.50
N GLY A 233 -16.95 -6.94 -12.43
CA GLY A 233 -17.52 -7.96 -11.54
C GLY A 233 -18.47 -7.32 -10.55
N ASN A 234 -18.76 -8.02 -9.45
CA ASN A 234 -19.45 -7.44 -8.30
C ASN A 234 -18.52 -6.47 -7.54
N LYS A 235 -19.04 -5.80 -6.51
CA LYS A 235 -18.30 -4.79 -5.72
C LYS A 235 -16.96 -5.31 -5.19
N ASP A 236 -16.90 -6.53 -4.69
CA ASP A 236 -15.68 -7.13 -4.14
C ASP A 236 -14.79 -7.78 -5.21
N GLN A 237 -15.20 -7.78 -6.47
CA GLN A 237 -14.54 -8.51 -7.55
C GLN A 237 -14.05 -7.61 -8.67
N GLY A 238 -12.99 -8.05 -9.34
CA GLY A 238 -12.43 -7.32 -10.47
C GLY A 238 -11.74 -6.03 -10.06
N TRP A 239 -11.56 -5.14 -11.02
CA TRP A 239 -11.03 -3.78 -10.87
C TRP A 239 -11.69 -2.91 -11.92
N TRP A 240 -12.71 -2.16 -11.50
CA TRP A 240 -13.60 -1.48 -12.42
C TRP A 240 -14.25 -0.24 -11.80
N TRP A 241 -14.67 0.65 -12.69
CA TRP A 241 -15.37 1.89 -12.38
C TRP A 241 -16.56 2.09 -13.33
N ARG A 242 -17.68 2.57 -12.77
CA ARG A 242 -18.88 3.03 -13.48
C ARG A 242 -19.37 4.39 -12.96
N GLY A 243 -18.96 4.80 -11.76
CA GLY A 243 -19.37 6.06 -11.15
C GLY A 243 -18.94 6.20 -9.69
N ALA A 244 -19.12 7.39 -9.14
CA ALA A 244 -18.63 7.75 -7.81
C ALA A 244 -19.48 7.22 -6.64
N ASP A 245 -20.70 6.78 -6.93
CA ASP A 245 -21.55 6.16 -5.91
C ASP A 245 -20.96 4.82 -5.45
N GLU A 246 -21.16 4.48 -4.18
CA GLU A 246 -20.57 3.31 -3.51
C GLU A 246 -20.76 1.96 -4.25
N ASN A 247 -21.83 1.82 -5.04
CA ASN A 247 -22.18 0.58 -5.75
C ASN A 247 -21.71 0.59 -7.22
N ASN A 248 -21.08 1.68 -7.67
CA ASN A 248 -20.67 1.91 -9.05
C ASN A 248 -19.15 1.79 -9.24
N HIS A 249 -18.45 1.10 -8.36
CA HIS A 249 -17.03 0.77 -8.50
C HIS A 249 -16.66 -0.46 -7.66
N SER A 250 -15.57 -1.13 -8.00
CA SER A 250 -15.02 -2.20 -7.17
C SER A 250 -14.26 -1.66 -5.97
N VAL A 251 -14.18 -2.44 -4.88
CA VAL A 251 -13.35 -2.10 -3.70
C VAL A 251 -11.89 -1.92 -4.12
N SER A 252 -11.38 -2.78 -5.00
CA SER A 252 -10.02 -2.69 -5.56
C SER A 252 -9.73 -1.41 -6.35
N TRP A 253 -10.75 -0.67 -6.80
CA TRP A 253 -10.55 0.60 -7.51
C TRP A 253 -10.26 1.77 -6.56
N VAL A 254 -10.82 1.72 -5.34
CA VAL A 254 -10.85 2.85 -4.40
C VAL A 254 -10.15 2.60 -3.07
N ASN A 255 -9.94 1.34 -2.68
CA ASN A 255 -9.27 0.97 -1.42
C ASN A 255 -7.80 0.62 -1.67
N ALA A 256 -6.89 1.25 -0.93
CA ALA A 256 -5.44 1.17 -1.12
C ALA A 256 -4.88 -0.24 -0.89
N ASN A 257 -5.26 -0.91 0.19
CA ASN A 257 -4.83 -2.27 0.49
C ASN A 257 -5.36 -3.26 -0.56
N VAL A 258 -6.66 -3.17 -0.91
CA VAL A 258 -7.26 -4.08 -1.89
C VAL A 258 -6.69 -3.84 -3.30
N PHE A 259 -6.41 -2.59 -3.67
CA PHE A 259 -5.69 -2.26 -4.91
C PHE A 259 -4.31 -2.91 -4.92
N LYS A 260 -3.54 -2.78 -3.84
CA LYS A 260 -2.21 -3.40 -3.72
C LYS A 260 -2.28 -4.92 -3.83
N ASN A 261 -3.24 -5.56 -3.18
CA ASN A 261 -3.41 -7.01 -3.27
C ASN A 261 -3.86 -7.45 -4.67
N TYR A 262 -4.75 -6.68 -5.30
CA TYR A 262 -5.28 -6.96 -6.64
C TYR A 262 -4.22 -6.82 -7.75
N MET A 263 -3.39 -5.78 -7.65
CA MET A 263 -2.31 -5.49 -8.59
C MET A 263 -1.04 -6.31 -8.30
N GLY A 264 -0.92 -6.80 -7.06
CA GLY A 264 0.27 -7.43 -6.53
C GLY A 264 1.27 -6.41 -5.98
N SER A 265 2.26 -6.89 -5.25
CA SER A 265 3.47 -6.12 -4.91
C SER A 265 4.70 -6.98 -5.15
N GLY A 266 5.77 -6.38 -5.67
CA GLY A 266 6.98 -7.10 -6.10
C GLY A 266 8.23 -6.77 -5.29
N TYR A 267 8.14 -5.83 -4.36
CA TYR A 267 9.22 -5.41 -3.48
C TYR A 267 8.63 -4.58 -2.33
N HIS A 268 9.11 -4.79 -1.11
CA HIS A 268 8.75 -3.98 0.04
C HIS A 268 9.94 -3.82 0.98
N VAL A 269 10.03 -2.67 1.65
CA VAL A 269 11.11 -2.38 2.62
C VAL A 269 10.68 -1.27 3.57
N LYS A 270 11.20 -1.26 4.80
CA LYS A 270 10.91 -0.22 5.80
C LYS A 270 11.71 1.08 5.58
N ASP A 271 12.91 1.00 4.99
CA ASP A 271 13.78 2.16 4.79
C ASP A 271 13.45 2.88 3.46
N TRP A 272 13.17 4.18 3.52
CA TRP A 272 12.81 4.96 2.34
C TRP A 272 13.94 5.02 1.30
N ASN A 273 15.20 5.14 1.72
CA ASN A 273 16.31 5.25 0.78
C ASN A 273 16.52 3.95 0.00
N ALA A 274 16.45 2.80 0.69
CA ALA A 274 16.44 1.48 0.09
C ALA A 274 15.22 1.29 -0.81
N PHE A 275 14.06 1.84 -0.43
CA PHE A 275 12.86 1.80 -1.27
C PHE A 275 13.09 2.50 -2.60
N VAL A 276 13.54 3.75 -2.56
CA VAL A 276 13.79 4.57 -3.75
C VAL A 276 14.75 3.90 -4.72
N VAL A 277 15.76 3.15 -4.25
CA VAL A 277 16.70 2.41 -5.11
C VAL A 277 15.97 1.46 -6.07
N TYR A 278 14.95 0.74 -5.61
CA TYR A 278 14.25 -0.30 -6.38
C TYR A 278 12.97 0.17 -7.09
N VAL A 279 12.65 1.45 -6.97
CA VAL A 279 11.55 2.12 -7.66
C VAL A 279 12.02 2.79 -8.95
N ARG A 280 11.15 2.87 -9.95
CA ARG A 280 11.39 3.56 -11.23
C ARG A 280 10.14 4.32 -11.71
N ASP A 281 10.32 5.09 -12.77
CA ASP A 281 9.23 5.73 -13.52
C ASP A 281 8.14 4.73 -13.88
N GLY A 282 6.88 5.08 -13.60
CA GLY A 282 5.73 4.23 -13.91
C GLY A 282 5.35 3.24 -12.81
N ASP A 283 6.21 3.04 -11.81
CA ASP A 283 5.85 2.19 -10.68
C ASP A 283 4.72 2.85 -9.86
N PHE A 284 3.77 2.04 -9.40
CA PHE A 284 2.83 2.40 -8.36
C PHE A 284 3.43 2.04 -7.01
N ILE A 285 3.32 2.95 -6.05
CA ILE A 285 3.90 2.80 -4.72
C ILE A 285 2.81 2.87 -3.66
N GLY A 286 2.97 2.09 -2.61
CA GLY A 286 2.10 2.08 -1.45
C GLY A 286 2.88 2.28 -0.16
N VAL A 287 2.20 2.76 0.87
CA VAL A 287 2.74 2.82 2.24
C VAL A 287 1.68 2.30 3.21
N ASP A 288 2.13 1.43 4.10
CA ASP A 288 1.46 0.90 5.29
C ASP A 288 2.09 1.62 6.48
N PHE A 289 1.33 2.43 7.21
CA PHE A 289 1.89 3.37 8.18
C PHE A 289 2.43 2.67 9.43
N SER A 290 1.74 1.64 9.91
CA SER A 290 2.08 0.91 11.14
C SER A 290 2.72 -0.46 10.92
N ASN A 291 2.92 -0.87 9.66
CA ASN A 291 3.41 -2.20 9.26
C ASN A 291 2.52 -3.33 9.81
N ASP A 292 1.20 -3.17 9.72
CA ASP A 292 0.22 -4.15 10.20
C ASP A 292 -0.34 -5.06 9.08
N GLY A 293 0.08 -4.79 7.84
CA GLY A 293 -0.29 -5.52 6.64
C GLY A 293 -1.35 -4.83 5.78
N SER A 294 -1.93 -3.70 6.22
CA SER A 294 -2.81 -2.85 5.42
C SER A 294 -2.05 -1.72 4.76
N VAL A 295 -2.21 -1.52 3.45
CA VAL A 295 -1.65 -0.34 2.77
C VAL A 295 -2.67 0.79 2.84
N ASP A 296 -2.25 1.92 3.39
CA ASP A 296 -3.09 3.09 3.66
C ASP A 296 -3.17 4.07 2.50
N HIS A 297 -2.08 4.18 1.74
CA HIS A 297 -1.95 5.21 0.74
C HIS A 297 -1.24 4.71 -0.51
N ILE A 298 -1.74 5.12 -1.68
CA ILE A 298 -1.20 4.76 -3.01
C ILE A 298 -0.82 6.02 -3.78
N GLY A 299 0.30 5.96 -4.48
CA GLY A 299 0.80 7.02 -5.36
C GLY A 299 1.41 6.46 -6.64
N PHE A 300 1.60 7.35 -7.61
CA PHE A 300 2.22 7.04 -8.89
C PHE A 300 3.56 7.73 -9.05
N VAL A 301 4.61 6.99 -9.39
CA VAL A 301 5.95 7.54 -9.63
C VAL A 301 6.01 8.12 -11.03
N TYR A 302 5.76 9.42 -11.12
CA TYR A 302 5.82 10.18 -12.35
C TYR A 302 7.25 10.18 -12.92
N GLN A 303 8.26 10.40 -12.08
CA GLN A 303 9.66 10.45 -12.50
C GLN A 303 10.60 10.17 -11.34
N LYS A 304 11.70 9.47 -11.58
CA LYS A 304 12.83 9.30 -10.66
C LYS A 304 14.03 10.10 -11.16
N SER A 305 14.73 10.74 -10.23
CA SER A 305 16.01 11.41 -10.49
C SER A 305 16.93 11.20 -9.29
N GLY A 306 17.97 10.37 -9.47
CA GLY A 306 18.81 9.92 -8.37
C GLY A 306 17.99 9.26 -7.25
N ASN A 307 18.14 9.77 -6.03
CA ASN A 307 17.42 9.33 -4.84
C ASN A 307 16.13 10.11 -4.57
N ARG A 308 15.55 10.73 -5.60
CA ARG A 308 14.28 11.47 -5.49
C ARG A 308 13.23 10.86 -6.41
N LEU A 309 11.99 10.85 -5.93
CA LEU A 309 10.80 10.43 -6.67
C LEU A 309 9.87 11.64 -6.81
N ARG A 310 9.46 11.94 -8.04
CA ARG A 310 8.37 12.85 -8.33
C ARG A 310 7.09 12.02 -8.34
N ILE A 311 6.22 12.25 -7.36
CA ILE A 311 5.05 11.42 -7.07
C ILE A 311 3.78 12.21 -7.38
N ALA A 312 2.81 11.56 -8.02
CA ALA A 312 1.44 12.06 -8.19
C ALA A 312 0.51 11.31 -7.24
N GLN A 313 -0.34 12.03 -6.47
CA GLN A 313 -1.31 11.45 -5.53
C GLN A 313 -2.47 12.43 -5.22
N HIS A 314 -3.59 11.90 -4.69
CA HIS A 314 -4.81 12.65 -4.32
C HIS A 314 -5.24 12.47 -2.84
N THR A 315 -4.39 12.93 -1.94
CA THR A 315 -4.68 13.30 -0.54
C THR A 315 -4.43 14.80 -0.37
N ARG A 316 -3.34 15.29 -0.99
CA ARG A 316 -3.00 16.72 -1.06
C ARG A 316 -2.97 17.29 -2.48
N ASN A 317 -3.43 16.50 -3.45
CA ASN A 317 -3.53 16.88 -4.86
C ASN A 317 -2.23 17.51 -5.40
N TYR A 318 -1.16 16.72 -5.45
CA TYR A 318 0.14 17.20 -5.93
C TYR A 318 0.78 16.28 -6.97
N LEU A 319 1.69 16.87 -7.74
CA LEU A 319 2.76 16.21 -8.50
C LEU A 319 4.11 16.84 -8.13
N ASP A 320 4.84 16.24 -7.19
CA ASP A 320 6.01 16.88 -6.57
C ASP A 320 7.12 15.90 -6.18
N TRP A 321 8.36 16.41 -6.06
CA TRP A 321 9.57 15.66 -5.73
C TRP A 321 9.71 15.40 -4.23
N ASN A 322 9.56 14.16 -3.80
CA ASN A 322 9.60 13.71 -2.41
C ASN A 322 8.61 14.48 -1.49
N GLY A 323 7.82 15.39 -2.05
CA GLY A 323 7.03 16.35 -1.29
C GLY A 323 5.81 15.65 -0.73
N HIS A 324 5.63 15.73 0.59
CA HIS A 324 4.42 15.30 1.29
C HIS A 324 3.98 13.84 1.08
N TRP A 325 4.87 12.96 0.57
CA TRP A 325 4.65 11.53 0.71
C TRP A 325 4.81 11.18 2.20
N PRO A 326 3.94 10.34 2.78
CA PRO A 326 4.05 9.99 4.19
C PRO A 326 5.43 9.40 4.51
N ASP A 327 6.10 9.97 5.51
CA ASP A 327 7.35 9.41 6.04
C ASP A 327 7.01 8.39 7.11
N SER A 328 7.16 7.12 6.74
CA SER A 328 7.01 5.96 7.60
C SER A 328 8.32 5.18 7.70
N SER A 329 9.47 5.82 7.42
CA SER A 329 10.75 5.12 7.37
C SER A 329 11.06 4.46 8.71
N HIS A 330 11.49 3.18 8.65
CA HIS A 330 11.80 2.30 9.78
C HIS A 330 10.61 1.86 10.66
N LYS A 331 9.42 2.41 10.44
CA LYS A 331 8.24 2.16 11.27
C LYS A 331 7.15 1.43 10.50
N GLY A 332 6.75 2.01 9.38
CA GLY A 332 5.85 1.40 8.42
C GLY A 332 6.57 0.56 7.37
N MET A 333 5.84 0.25 6.30
CA MET A 333 6.34 -0.53 5.17
C MET A 333 6.00 0.14 3.85
N TYR A 334 7.00 0.34 2.99
CA TYR A 334 6.81 0.81 1.63
C TYR A 334 6.69 -0.36 0.67
N TYR A 335 5.75 -0.27 -0.27
CA TYR A 335 5.47 -1.30 -1.26
C TYR A 335 5.65 -0.77 -2.67
N ARG A 336 6.36 -1.52 -3.52
CA ARG A 336 6.25 -1.38 -4.98
C ARG A 336 5.14 -2.30 -5.44
N VAL A 337 3.99 -1.70 -5.72
CA VAL A 337 2.74 -2.40 -6.04
C VAL A 337 2.81 -2.93 -7.47
N ARG A 338 2.73 -2.04 -8.46
CA ARG A 338 2.76 -2.41 -9.88
C ARG A 338 3.93 -1.76 -10.60
N ARG A 339 4.43 -2.42 -11.65
CA ARG A 339 5.60 -1.99 -12.43
C ARG A 339 5.33 -1.84 -13.93
#